data_AF-A0A655G190-F1
#
_entry.id   AF-A0A655G190-F1
#
_cell.length_a   1.000
_cell.length_b   1.000
_cell.length_c   1.000
_cell.angle_alpha   90.00
_cell.angle_beta   90.00
_cell.angle_gamma   90.00
#
_symmetry.space_group_name_H-M   'P 1'
#
loop_
_entity.id
_entity.type
_entity.pdbx_description
1 polymer ?
#
loop_
_entity_poly.entity_id
_entity_poly.type
_entity_poly.pdbx_seq_one_letter_code
_entity_poly.pdbx_strand_id
1 'polypeptide(L)'
;MHPASGFAAELSAAGVVMGATVLGLPVSSTHILIGAVLGVGIVNRSTNWGLMKPIVLAWVITLPSAAILASVGLVALRAIF
;
A
#
# COMPACT_ATOMS: atom_id res chain seq x y z
N MET A 1 17.71 -5.27 10.37
CA MET A 1 17.61 -5.77 8.99
C MET A 1 19.02 -5.91 8.44
N HIS A 2 19.35 -7.01 7.76
CA HIS A 2 20.64 -7.16 7.09
C HIS A 2 20.61 -6.39 5.76
N PRO A 3 21.69 -5.74 5.29
CA PRO A 3 21.66 -4.95 4.05
C PRO A 3 21.11 -5.70 2.83
N ALA A 4 21.48 -6.98 2.68
CA ALA A 4 20.97 -7.83 1.61
C ALA A 4 19.44 -8.02 1.64
N SER A 5 18.83 -8.01 2.83
CA SER A 5 17.39 -8.16 2.99
C SER A 5 16.61 -6.90 2.56
N GLY A 6 17.19 -5.72 2.79
CA GLY A 6 16.64 -4.46 2.27
C GLY A 6 16.73 -4.39 0.74
N PHE A 7 17.89 -4.75 0.19
CA PHE A 7 18.07 -4.84 -1.26
C PHE A 7 17.08 -5.82 -1.91
N ALA A 8 16.88 -7.00 -1.31
CA ALA A 8 15.93 -7.98 -1.81
C ALA A 8 14.47 -7.46 -1.78
N ALA A 9 14.08 -6.73 -0.73
CA ALA A 9 12.75 -6.12 -0.65
C ALA A 9 12.54 -5.07 -1.74
N GLU A 10 13.50 -4.15 -1.92
CA GLU A 10 13.43 -3.10 -2.94
C GLU A 10 13.45 -3.66 -4.36
N LEU A 11 14.31 -4.65 -4.64
CA LEU A 11 14.37 -5.31 -5.95
C LEU A 11 13.05 -6.03 -6.26
N SER A 12 12.47 -6.73 -5.28
CA SER A 12 11.16 -7.38 -5.43
C SER A 12 10.06 -6.35 -5.69
N ALA A 13 10.03 -5.27 -4.90
CA ALA A 13 9.05 -4.20 -5.07
C ALA A 13 9.16 -3.53 -6.45
N ALA A 14 10.37 -3.20 -6.89
CA ALA A 14 10.63 -2.62 -8.20
C ALA A 14 10.21 -3.56 -9.34
N GLY A 15 10.47 -4.86 -9.21
CA GLY A 15 10.03 -5.87 -10.18
C GLY A 15 8.50 -5.92 -10.33
N VAL A 16 7.77 -5.90 -9.21
CA VAL A 16 6.30 -5.88 -9.21
C VAL A 16 5.75 -4.57 -9.79
N VAL A 17 6.31 -3.43 -9.39
CA VAL A 17 5.91 -2.11 -9.92
C VAL A 17 6.14 -2.05 -11.44
N MET A 18 7.29 -2.49 -11.91
CA MET A 18 7.62 -2.48 -13.35
C MET A 18 6.71 -3.43 -14.13
N GLY A 19 6.45 -4.64 -13.59
CA GLY A 19 5.51 -5.57 -14.19
C GLY A 19 4.09 -4.99 -14.30
N ALA A 20 3.57 -4.39 -13.23
CA ALA A 20 2.27 -3.72 -13.25
C ALA A 20 2.23 -2.53 -14.23
N THR A 21 3.32 -1.78 -14.33
CA THR A 21 3.45 -0.64 -15.24
C THR A 21 3.39 -1.08 -16.70
N VAL A 22 4.11 -2.14 -17.07
CA VAL A 22 4.07 -2.72 -18.43
C VAL A 22 2.66 -3.22 -18.79
N LEU A 23 1.92 -3.72 -17.81
CA LEU A 23 0.53 -4.16 -17.98
C LEU A 23 -0.51 -3.03 -17.91
N GLY A 24 -0.09 -1.78 -17.62
CA GLY A 24 -1.00 -0.64 -17.48
C GLY A 24 -1.94 -0.72 -16.27
N LEU A 25 -1.59 -1.51 -15.25
CA LEU A 25 -2.43 -1.70 -14.07
C LEU A 25 -2.21 -0.58 -13.04
N PRO A 26 -3.27 0.07 -12.53
CA PRO A 26 -3.14 1.03 -11.44
C PRO A 26 -2.87 0.27 -10.14
N VAL A 27 -1.64 0.37 -9.63
CA VAL A 27 -1.20 -0.31 -8.40
C VAL A 27 -0.65 0.68 -7.38
N SER A 28 -0.71 0.29 -6.09
CA SER A 28 -0.16 1.09 -5.00
C SER A 28 1.28 0.66 -4.69
N SER A 29 2.25 1.55 -4.96
CA SER A 29 3.67 1.31 -4.66
C SER A 29 3.91 1.14 -3.16
N THR A 30 3.15 1.84 -2.30
CA THR A 30 3.21 1.69 -0.84
C THR A 30 2.81 0.28 -0.40
N HIS A 31 1.72 -0.28 -0.94
CA HIS A 31 1.32 -1.66 -0.62
C HIS A 31 2.37 -2.68 -1.07
N ILE A 32 2.94 -2.47 -2.27
CA ILE A 32 3.96 -3.35 -2.82
C ILE A 32 5.21 -3.36 -1.93
N LEU A 33 5.74 -2.19 -1.56
CA LEU A 33 6.95 -2.09 -0.74
C LEU A 33 6.71 -2.63 0.69
N ILE A 34 5.60 -2.27 1.33
CA ILE A 34 5.27 -2.76 2.68
C ILE A 34 5.09 -4.29 2.65
N GLY A 35 4.47 -4.84 1.61
CA GLY A 35 4.36 -6.28 1.39
C GLY A 35 5.72 -6.97 1.22
N ALA A 36 6.65 -6.38 0.46
CA ALA A 36 7.99 -6.91 0.28
C ALA A 36 8.80 -6.93 1.60
N VAL A 37 8.75 -5.84 2.38
CA VAL A 37 9.39 -5.75 3.70
C VAL A 37 8.75 -6.73 4.69
N LEU A 38 7.42 -6.89 4.66
CA LEU A 38 6.72 -7.87 5.47
C LEU A 38 7.17 -9.30 5.11
N GLY A 39 7.29 -9.63 3.83
CA GLY A 39 7.79 -10.93 3.36
C GLY A 39 9.18 -11.26 3.90
N VAL A 40 10.11 -10.28 3.83
CA VAL A 40 11.44 -10.40 4.44
C VAL A 40 11.36 -10.62 5.95
N GLY A 41 10.46 -9.89 6.64
CA GLY A 41 10.23 -10.05 8.07
C GLY A 41 9.68 -11.42 8.43
N ILE A 42 8.84 -12.03 7.58
CA ILE A 42 8.25 -13.36 7.79
C ILE A 42 9.34 -14.42 7.67
N VAL A 43 10.15 -14.36 6.61
CA VAL A 43 11.27 -15.30 6.39
C VAL A 43 12.27 -15.26 7.53
N ASN A 44 12.60 -14.06 8.01
CA ASN A 44 13.53 -13.86 9.12
C ASN A 44 12.90 -14.05 10.51
N ARG A 45 11.61 -14.40 10.59
CA ARG A 45 10.83 -14.49 11.84
C ARG A 45 10.91 -13.25 12.73
N SER A 46 11.13 -12.08 12.11
CA SER A 46 11.33 -10.78 12.77
C SER A 46 10.23 -9.79 12.40
N THR A 47 9.01 -10.29 12.18
CA THR A 47 7.86 -9.46 11.75
C THR A 47 7.26 -8.69 12.92
N ASN A 48 7.06 -7.38 12.76
CA ASN A 48 6.33 -6.57 13.71
C ASN A 48 4.82 -6.53 13.38
N TRP A 49 4.08 -7.51 13.91
CA TRP A 49 2.63 -7.57 13.73
C TRP A 49 1.87 -6.42 14.41
N GLY A 50 2.44 -5.83 15.47
CA GLY A 50 1.86 -4.67 16.15
C GLY A 50 1.82 -3.44 15.23
N LEU A 51 2.84 -3.25 14.42
CA LEU A 51 2.91 -2.18 13.41
C LEU A 51 2.11 -2.52 12.15
N MET A 52 2.04 -3.79 11.74
CA MET A 52 1.30 -4.18 10.52
C MET A 52 -0.22 -4.01 10.67
N LYS A 53 -0.78 -4.33 11.84
CA LYS A 53 -2.23 -4.22 12.11
C LYS A 53 -2.82 -2.83 11.80
N PRO A 54 -2.31 -1.71 12.37
CA PRO A 54 -2.86 -0.39 12.08
C PRO A 54 -2.68 0.03 10.62
N ILE A 55 -1.62 -0.42 9.94
CA ILE A 55 -1.42 -0.15 8.50
C ILE A 55 -2.53 -0.80 7.68
N VAL A 56 -2.81 -2.09 7.91
CA VAL A 56 -3.87 -2.81 7.20
C VAL A 56 -5.25 -2.20 7.51
N LEU A 57 -5.50 -1.81 8.76
CA LEU A 57 -6.73 -1.12 9.13
C LEU A 57 -6.86 0.23 8.39
N ALA A 58 -5.78 1.01 8.29
CA ALA A 58 -5.79 2.26 7.54
C ALA A 58 -6.10 2.05 6.06
N TRP A 59 -5.57 1.01 5.42
CA TRP A 59 -5.89 0.68 4.03
C TRP A 59 -7.38 0.41 3.82
N VAL A 60 -8.00 -0.33 4.74
CA VAL A 60 -9.44 -0.63 4.66
C VAL A 60 -10.29 0.60 4.95
N ILE A 61 -9.89 1.46 5.89
CA ILE A 61 -10.65 2.66 6.30
C ILE A 61 -10.53 3.80 5.28
N THR A 62 -9.36 3.97 4.67
CA THR A 62 -9.11 5.08 3.74
C THR A 62 -10.01 5.05 2.51
N LEU A 63 -10.33 3.86 1.97
CA LEU A 63 -11.23 3.71 0.82
C LEU A 63 -12.66 4.22 1.08
N PRO A 64 -13.41 3.75 2.10
CA PRO A 64 -14.74 4.25 2.39
C PRO A 64 -14.71 5.72 2.82
N SER A 65 -13.70 6.15 3.59
CA SER A 65 -13.57 7.57 3.96
C SER A 65 -13.41 8.46 2.72
N ALA A 66 -12.55 8.09 1.77
CA ALA A 66 -12.38 8.84 0.53
C ALA A 66 -13.67 8.86 -0.31
N ALA A 67 -14.37 7.72 -0.42
CA ALA A 67 -15.62 7.62 -1.14
C ALA A 67 -16.72 8.52 -0.55
N ILE A 68 -16.87 8.52 0.78
CA ILE A 68 -17.86 9.36 1.48
C ILE A 68 -17.53 10.85 1.27
N LEU A 69 -16.28 11.25 1.49
CA LEU A 69 -15.86 12.64 1.33
C LEU A 69 -16.04 13.13 -0.11
N ALA A 70 -15.68 12.31 -1.10
CA ALA A 70 -15.88 12.64 -2.51
C ALA A 70 -17.38 12.77 -2.86
N SER A 71 -18.22 11.86 -2.37
CA SER A 71 -19.66 11.91 -2.59
C SER A 71 -20.29 13.17 -1.98
N VAL A 72 -19.95 13.48 -0.73
CA VAL A 72 -20.47 14.67 -0.04
C VAL A 72 -20.01 15.95 -0.75
N GLY A 73 -18.72 16.02 -1.11
CA GLY A 73 -18.18 17.17 -1.83
C GLY A 73 -18.86 17.41 -3.18
N LEU A 74 -19.10 16.35 -3.95
CA LEU A 74 -19.78 16.47 -5.25
C LEU A 74 -21.24 16.92 -5.10
N VAL A 75 -21.97 16.40 -4.11
CA VAL A 75 -23.36 16.81 -3.85
C VAL A 75 -23.42 18.26 -3.39
N ALA A 76 -22.52 18.68 -2.50
CA ALA A 76 -22.46 20.07 -2.05
C ALA A 76 -22.16 21.03 -3.21
N LEU A 77 -21.21 20.69 -4.08
CA LEU A 77 -20.88 21.51 -5.25
C LEU A 77 -22.07 21.68 -6.19
N ARG A 78 -22.82 20.60 -6.45
CA ARG A 78 -24.04 20.61 -7.28
C ARG A 78 -25.22 21.36 -6.64
N ALA A 79 -25.20 21.58 -5.33
CA ALA A 79 -26.24 22.34 -4.65
C ALA A 79 -26.01 23.86 -4.72
N ILE A 80 -24.75 24.28 -4.95
CA ILE A 80 -24.34 25.69 -4.98
C ILE A 80 -24.35 26.26 -6.40
N PHE A 81 -23.94 25.48 -7.39
CA PHE A 81 -23.89 25.85 -8.81
C PHE A 81 -24.98 25.14 -9.60
#